data_AF-A0A178WSC2-F1
#
_entry.id   AF-A0A178WSC2-F1
#
_cell.length_a   1.000
_cell.length_b   1.000
_cell.length_c   1.000
_cell.angle_alpha   90.00
_cell.angle_beta   90.00
_cell.angle_gamma   90.00
#
_symmetry.space_group_name_H-M   'P 1'
#
loop_
_entity.id
_entity.type
_entity.pdbx_description
1 polymer ?
#
loop_
_entity_poly.entity_id
_entity_poly.type
_entity_poly.pdbx_seq_one_letter_code
_entity_poly.pdbx_strand_id
1 'polypeptide(L)' 'MRTRILDSARELLTATSDPRLPPVTLDEIAAQAGITTRQLRAYYTSVAAIEADLHAEERS' A
#
# COMPACT_ATOMS: atom_id res chain seq x y z
N MET A 1 1.49 2.28 12.91
CA MET A 1 2.28 1.73 11.79
C MET A 1 1.38 1.27 10.65
N ARG A 2 0.45 0.34 10.90
CA ARG A 2 -0.53 -0.12 9.90
C ARG A 2 -1.27 1.02 9.18
N THR A 3 -1.83 1.98 9.92
CA THR A 3 -2.51 3.17 9.35
C THR A 3 -1.62 3.94 8.40
N ARG A 4 -0.36 4.20 8.77
CA ARG A 4 0.60 4.89 7.91
C ARG A 4 0.91 4.12 6.62
N ILE A 5 0.98 2.79 6.68
CA ILE A 5 1.15 1.95 5.48
C ILE A 5 -0.07 2.08 4.57
N LEU A 6 -1.28 2.06 5.14
CA LEU A 6 -2.53 2.20 4.40
C LEU A 6 -2.68 3.58 3.77
N ASP A 7 -2.37 4.66 4.50
CA ASP A 7 -2.40 6.02 3.97
C ASP A 7 -1.43 6.17 2.79
N SER A 8 -0.17 5.74 2.95
CA SER A 8 0.82 5.76 1.87
C SER A 8 0.44 4.88 0.68
N ALA A 9 -0.14 3.71 0.92
CA ALA A 9 -0.63 2.85 -0.15
C ALA A 9 -1.82 3.48 -0.89
N ARG A 10 -2.77 4.10 -0.17
CA ARG A 10 -3.91 4.80 -0.77
C ARG A 10 -3.44 5.93 -1.68
N GLU A 11 -2.50 6.75 -1.23
CA GLU A 11 -1.92 7.83 -2.04
C GLU A 11 -1.27 7.30 -3.32
N LEU A 12 -0.42 6.27 -3.22
CA LEU A 12 0.24 5.66 -4.37
C LEU A 12 -0.74 5.03 -5.35
N LEU A 13 -1.66 4.19 -4.86
CA LEU A 13 -2.64 3.49 -5.69
C LEU A 13 -3.58 4.47 -6.40
N THR A 14 -3.96 5.57 -5.73
CA THR A 14 -4.77 6.63 -6.35
C THR A 14 -3.98 7.34 -7.45
N ALA A 15 -2.70 7.63 -7.22
CA ALA A 15 -1.82 8.24 -8.22
C ALA A 15 -1.53 7.32 -9.42
N THR A 16 -1.50 6.00 -9.22
CA THR A 16 -1.23 4.98 -10.25
C THR A 16 -2.52 4.40 -10.87
N SER A 17 -3.62 5.16 -10.85
CA SER A 17 -4.86 4.75 -11.52
C SER A 17 -4.73 4.66 -13.06
N ASP A 18 -3.62 5.12 -13.65
CA ASP A 18 -3.36 5.00 -15.08
C ASP A 18 -2.91 3.56 -15.43
N PRO A 19 -3.66 2.81 -16.25
CA PRO A 19 -3.35 1.42 -16.60
C PRO A 19 -2.07 1.27 -17.45
N ARG A 20 -1.46 2.37 -17.91
CA ARG A 20 -0.18 2.37 -18.64
C ARG A 20 1.02 2.39 -17.69
N LEU A 21 0.82 2.73 -16.42
CA LEU A 21 1.88 2.72 -15.43
C LEU A 21 2.10 1.30 -14.90
N PRO A 22 3.35 0.98 -14.50
CA PRO A 22 3.62 -0.30 -13.86
C PRO A 22 2.81 -0.43 -12.54
N PRO A 23 2.44 -1.65 -12.14
CA PRO A 23 1.75 -1.87 -10.88
C PRO A 23 2.58 -1.40 -9.70
N VAL A 24 1.92 -0.80 -8.71
CA VAL A 24 2.56 -0.42 -7.45
C VAL A 24 3.10 -1.66 -6.74
N THR A 25 4.31 -1.56 -6.21
CA THR A 25 5.02 -2.62 -5.50
C THR A 25 5.09 -2.37 -3.99
N LEU A 26 5.37 -3.42 -3.22
CA LEU A 26 5.58 -3.29 -1.77
C LEU A 26 6.78 -2.40 -1.42
N ASP A 27 7.79 -2.35 -2.28
CA ASP A 27 8.98 -1.52 -2.07
C ASP A 27 8.64 -0.04 -2.23
N GLU A 28 7.82 0.31 -3.22
CA GLU A 28 7.34 1.68 -3.42
C GLU A 28 6.45 2.15 -2.26
N ILE A 29 5.55 1.29 -1.78
CA ILE A 29 4.72 1.58 -0.60
C ILE A 29 5.59 1.76 0.64
N ALA A 30 6.59 0.89 0.84
CA ALA A 30 7.51 1.01 1.98
C ALA A 30 8.32 2.31 1.91
N ALA A 31 8.83 2.68 0.73
CA ALA A 31 9.56 3.91 0.49
C ALA A 31 8.68 5.15 0.78
N GLN A 32 7.45 5.19 0.27
CA GLN A 32 6.48 6.27 0.52
C GLN A 32 6.15 6.38 2.02
N ALA A 33 5.97 5.25 2.70
CA ALA A 33 5.72 5.22 4.14
C ALA A 33 6.97 5.59 4.98
N GLY A 34 8.16 5.65 4.38
CA GLY A 34 9.42 5.91 5.07
C GLY A 34 9.87 4.73 5.96
N ILE A 35 9.58 3.50 5.56
CA ILE A 35 9.94 2.27 6.27
C ILE A 35 10.68 1.31 5.34
N THR A 36 11.28 0.27 5.91
CA THR A 36 11.86 -0.82 5.11
C THR A 36 10.78 -1.79 4.63
N THR A 37 10.99 -2.41 3.47
CA THR A 37 10.12 -3.50 2.99
C THR A 37 10.01 -4.63 4.01
N ARG A 38 11.07 -4.92 4.77
CA ARG A 38 11.04 -5.91 5.85
C ARG A 38 10.02 -5.55 6.93
N GLN A 39 9.97 -4.28 7.33
CA GLN A 39 8.98 -3.80 8.29
C GLN A 39 7.56 -3.85 7.70
N LEU A 40 7.40 -3.48 6.43
CA LEU A 40 6.11 -3.59 5.75
C LEU A 40 5.63 -5.05 5.70
N ARG A 41 6.52 -5.99 5.38
CA ARG A 41 6.23 -7.43 5.29
C ARG A 41 5.84 -8.07 6.62
N ALA A 42 6.07 -7.40 7.74
CA ALA A 42 5.54 -7.83 9.04
C ALA A 42 4.02 -7.61 9.15
N TYR A 43 3.44 -6.73 8.32
CA TYR A 43 2.01 -6.42 8.29
C TYR A 43 1.30 -6.99 7.07
N TYR A 44 1.92 -6.90 5.89
CA TYR A 44 1.29 -7.30 4.63
C TYR A 44 2.21 -8.18 3.79
N THR A 45 1.66 -9.28 3.28
CA THR A 45 2.39 -10.23 2.43
C THR A 45 2.41 -9.82 0.96
N SER A 46 1.44 -9.00 0.53
CA SER A 46 1.25 -8.55 -0.85
C SER A 46 0.53 -7.20 -0.91
N VAL A 47 0.59 -6.53 -2.07
CA VAL A 47 -0.18 -5.31 -2.36
C VAL A 47 -1.67 -5.59 -2.33
N ALA A 48 -2.11 -6.73 -2.85
CA ALA A 48 -3.52 -7.15 -2.79
C ALA A 48 -4.06 -7.27 -1.35
N ALA A 49 -3.22 -7.66 -0.38
CA ALA A 49 -3.63 -7.69 1.03
C ALA A 49 -3.85 -6.27 1.59
N ILE A 50 -3.09 -5.28 1.11
CA ILE A 50 -3.27 -3.87 1.46
C ILE A 50 -4.56 -3.33 0.83
N GLU A 51 -4.80 -3.61 -0.45
CA GLU A 51 -6.02 -3.20 -1.16
C GLU A 51 -7.28 -3.77 -0.50
N ALA A 52 -7.28 -5.06 -0.15
CA ALA A 52 -8.39 -5.69 0.55
C ALA A 52 -8.70 -5.02 1.90
N ASP A 53 -7.65 -4.55 2.58
CA ASP A 53 -7.76 -3.88 3.87
C ASP A 53 -8.31 -2.45 3.73
N LEU A 54 -7.82 -1.71 2.73
CA LEU A 54 -8.37 -0.39 2.36
C LEU A 54 -9.87 -0.47 2.08
N HIS A 55 -10.31 -1.48 1.31
CA HIS A 55 -11.72 -1.70 1.02
C HIS A 55 -12.54 -2.17 2.23
N ALA A 56 -11.90 -2.76 3.25
CA ALA A 56 -12.57 -3.08 4.51
C ALA A 56 -12.79 -1.82 5.36
N GLU A 57 -11.82 -0.91 5.39
CA GLU A 57 -11.93 0.37 6.10
C GLU A 57 -12.96 1.32 5.47
N GLU A 58 -13.08 1.35 4.14
CA GLU A 58 -14.08 2.20 3.45
C GLU A 58 -15.54 1.79 3.69
N ARG A 59 -15.77 0.56 4.15
CA ARG A 59 -17.10 0.00 4.41
C ARG A 59 -17.53 0.07 5.88
N SER A 60 -16.64 0.52 6.76
CA SER A 60 -16.85 0.60 8.22
C SER A 60 -17.24 2.01 8.65
#